data_AF-A0A3M6U1J1-F1
#
_entry.id   AF-A0A3M6U1J1-F1
#
_cell.length_a   1.000
_cell.length_b   1.000
_cell.length_c   1.000
_cell.angle_alpha   90.00
_cell.angle_beta   90.00
_cell.angle_gamma   90.00
#
_symmetry.space_group_name_H-M   'P 1'
#
loop_
_entity.id
_entity.type
_entity.pdbx_description
1 polymer ?
#
loop_
_entity_poly.entity_id
_entity_poly.type
_entity_poly.pdbx_seq_one_letter_code
_entity_poly.pdbx_strand_id
1 'polypeptide(L)'
;MSWNPFKKAKPSVKQTGDREFEREVARFNQLEGATKKIYKDTRKYGDALSALSKSELRIYQDLAASPVSQEELFGEPVQECTACAEKLDELRQELAVRNQKTITDPMKKFSGVFPSVNAAIKRRDQALQDYQKYQAKVLKLQDREKTPQTQAKLDANNQALAAAKLDYERQNAVMLEDLPQLIDGRTDYFEPSFEAMIRSGASYYSQASQVLCDLTNKLGWKNEELSDEDRQQQLQQKLAEIKSLSIVEDG
;
A
#
# COMPACT_ATOMS: atom_id res chain seq x y z
N MET A 1 36.29 -39.87 -31.27
CA MET A 1 36.09 -39.15 -30.00
C MET A 1 34.61 -38.90 -29.82
N SER A 2 33.97 -39.52 -28.82
CA SER A 2 32.51 -39.38 -28.59
C SER A 2 32.27 -38.17 -27.69
N TRP A 3 31.74 -37.09 -28.26
CA TRP A 3 31.24 -35.93 -27.53
C TRP A 3 29.84 -36.29 -27.01
N ASN A 4 29.64 -36.29 -25.69
CA ASN A 4 28.36 -36.67 -25.09
C ASN A 4 27.69 -35.43 -24.48
N PRO A 5 26.64 -34.86 -25.10
CA PRO A 5 26.07 -33.55 -24.75
C PRO A 5 25.13 -33.60 -23.52
N PHE A 6 25.04 -34.74 -22.82
CA PHE A 6 24.09 -34.96 -21.73
C PHE A 6 24.70 -35.07 -20.34
N LYS A 7 25.91 -34.55 -20.10
CA LYS A 7 26.31 -34.20 -18.73
C LYS A 7 25.52 -32.96 -18.29
N LYS A 8 24.21 -33.11 -18.08
CA LYS A 8 23.43 -32.20 -17.25
C LYS A 8 24.17 -32.11 -15.92
N ALA A 9 24.60 -30.90 -15.56
CA ALA A 9 25.12 -30.63 -14.24
C ALA A 9 24.14 -31.24 -13.24
N LYS A 10 24.61 -32.18 -12.41
CA LYS A 10 23.79 -32.70 -11.30
C LYS A 10 23.29 -31.48 -10.53
N PRO A 11 21.97 -31.34 -10.27
CA PRO A 11 21.52 -30.31 -9.36
C PRO A 11 22.29 -30.52 -8.07
N SER A 12 22.99 -29.49 -7.58
CA SER A 12 23.49 -29.54 -6.22
C SER A 12 22.28 -29.83 -5.35
N VAL A 13 22.39 -30.84 -4.49
CA VAL A 13 21.35 -31.13 -3.50
C VAL A 13 21.28 -29.88 -2.63
N LYS A 14 20.31 -28.98 -2.92
CA LYS A 14 20.06 -27.80 -2.10
C LYS A 14 19.89 -28.30 -0.66
N GLN A 15 20.74 -27.82 0.24
CA GLN A 15 20.69 -28.21 1.64
C GLN A 15 19.30 -27.84 2.19
N THR A 16 18.76 -28.63 3.11
CA THR A 16 17.41 -28.42 3.66
C THR A 16 17.20 -26.98 4.18
N GLY A 17 18.24 -26.36 4.75
CA GLY A 17 18.23 -24.97 5.20
C GLY A 17 18.13 -23.92 4.08
N ASP A 18 18.62 -24.20 2.87
CA ASP A 18 18.47 -23.28 1.73
C ASP A 18 17.00 -23.16 1.29
N ARG A 19 16.26 -24.28 1.35
CA ARG A 19 14.83 -24.29 1.00
C ARG A 19 13.99 -23.51 2.00
N GLU A 20 14.36 -23.59 3.28
CA GLU A 20 13.69 -22.83 4.33
C GLU A 20 13.98 -21.33 4.19
N PHE A 21 15.23 -20.94 3.99
CA PHE A 21 15.58 -19.54 3.74
C PHE A 21 14.87 -18.99 2.50
N GLU A 22 14.83 -19.72 1.39
CA GLU A 22 14.09 -19.33 0.18
C GLU A 22 12.59 -19.09 0.45
N ARG A 23 11.97 -19.91 1.29
CA ARG A 23 10.57 -19.75 1.71
C ARG A 23 10.37 -18.47 2.52
N GLU A 24 11.22 -18.21 3.51
CA GLU A 24 11.11 -17.02 4.35
C GLU A 24 11.40 -15.73 3.55
N VAL A 25 12.35 -15.76 2.61
CA VAL A 25 12.58 -14.64 1.68
C VAL A 25 11.36 -14.38 0.80
N ALA A 26 10.69 -15.43 0.31
CA ALA A 26 9.46 -15.26 -0.47
C ALA A 26 8.34 -14.59 0.36
N ARG A 27 8.15 -15.02 1.62
CA ARG A 27 7.20 -14.40 2.57
C ARG A 27 7.56 -12.94 2.84
N PHE A 28 8.84 -12.65 3.09
CA PHE A 28 9.35 -11.29 3.29
C PHE A 28 9.06 -10.39 2.08
N ASN A 29 9.34 -10.85 0.86
CA ASN A 29 9.10 -10.07 -0.35
C ASN A 29 7.60 -9.76 -0.56
N GLN A 30 6.72 -10.69 -0.23
CA GLN A 30 5.27 -10.46 -0.25
C GLN A 30 4.86 -9.40 0.78
N LEU A 31 5.38 -9.49 2.01
CA LEU A 31 5.16 -8.49 3.07
C LEU A 31 5.65 -7.11 2.65
N GLU A 32 6.86 -7.01 2.10
CA GLU A 32 7.42 -5.76 1.60
C GLU A 32 6.54 -5.13 0.50
N GLY A 33 6.15 -5.94 -0.50
CA GLY A 33 5.28 -5.50 -1.57
C GLY A 33 3.92 -5.01 -1.08
N ALA A 34 3.28 -5.78 -0.20
CA ALA A 34 1.97 -5.44 0.37
C ALA A 34 2.03 -4.16 1.21
N THR A 35 3.02 -4.02 2.10
CA THR A 35 3.19 -2.84 2.96
C THR A 35 3.38 -1.56 2.13
N LYS A 36 4.23 -1.62 1.10
CA LYS A 36 4.44 -0.49 0.18
C LYS A 36 3.17 -0.12 -0.58
N LYS A 37 2.35 -1.10 -0.94
CA LYS A 37 1.07 -0.87 -1.61
C LYS A 37 0.07 -0.21 -0.66
N ILE A 38 -0.08 -0.72 0.56
CA ILE A 38 -0.95 -0.13 1.61
C ILE A 38 -0.56 1.33 1.87
N TYR A 39 0.73 1.63 2.03
CA TYR A 39 1.21 3.00 2.20
C TYR A 39 0.77 3.93 1.05
N LYS A 40 0.95 3.48 -0.21
CA LYS A 40 0.55 4.25 -1.39
C LYS A 40 -0.96 4.46 -1.46
N ASP A 41 -1.73 3.40 -1.25
CA ASP A 41 -3.18 3.45 -1.37
C ASP A 41 -3.80 4.29 -0.25
N THR A 42 -3.23 4.29 0.96
CA THR A 42 -3.71 5.14 2.05
C THR A 42 -3.38 6.62 1.84
N ARG A 43 -2.26 6.94 1.18
CA ARG A 43 -1.99 8.32 0.72
C ARG A 43 -3.03 8.77 -0.31
N LYS A 44 -3.26 7.96 -1.34
CA LYS A 44 -4.27 8.24 -2.38
C LYS A 44 -5.66 8.41 -1.80
N TYR A 45 -6.00 7.64 -0.77
CA TYR A 45 -7.25 7.81 -0.04
C TYR A 45 -7.37 9.21 0.57
N GLY A 46 -6.33 9.71 1.24
CA GLY A 46 -6.31 11.09 1.75
C GLY A 46 -6.41 12.14 0.65
N ASP A 47 -5.70 11.96 -0.46
CA ASP A 47 -5.78 12.86 -1.62
C ASP A 47 -7.20 12.88 -2.22
N ALA A 48 -7.85 11.73 -2.30
CA ALA A 48 -9.22 11.59 -2.79
C ALA A 48 -10.25 12.28 -1.87
N LEU A 49 -10.08 12.19 -0.54
CA LEU A 49 -10.91 12.95 0.41
C LEU A 49 -10.78 14.46 0.18
N SER A 50 -9.55 14.96 -0.01
CA SER A 50 -9.34 16.39 -0.29
C SER A 50 -9.95 16.82 -1.63
N ALA A 51 -9.82 15.98 -2.66
CA ALA A 51 -10.42 16.26 -3.97
C ALA A 51 -11.96 16.32 -3.88
N LEU A 52 -12.58 15.38 -3.15
CA LEU A 52 -14.01 15.37 -2.91
C LEU A 52 -14.46 16.67 -2.23
N SER A 53 -13.81 17.06 -1.13
CA SER A 53 -14.14 18.32 -0.44
C SER A 53 -14.04 19.54 -1.34
N LYS A 54 -12.98 19.64 -2.17
CA LYS A 54 -12.82 20.76 -3.10
C LYS A 54 -13.95 20.82 -4.12
N SER A 55 -14.31 19.69 -4.70
CA SER A 55 -15.40 19.62 -5.68
C SER A 55 -16.75 19.94 -5.04
N GLU A 56 -17.03 19.41 -3.84
CA GLU A 56 -18.27 19.66 -3.12
C GLU A 56 -18.42 21.12 -2.72
N LEU A 57 -17.40 21.73 -2.12
CA LEU A 57 -17.39 23.16 -1.79
C LEU A 57 -17.57 24.03 -3.04
N ARG A 58 -16.94 23.64 -4.16
CA ARG A 58 -17.04 24.39 -5.41
C ARG A 58 -18.47 24.43 -5.95
N ILE A 59 -19.21 23.33 -5.86
CA ILE A 59 -20.63 23.27 -6.27
C ILE A 59 -21.44 24.33 -5.52
N TYR A 60 -21.30 24.41 -4.20
CA TYR A 60 -22.06 25.36 -3.39
C TYR A 60 -21.59 26.80 -3.55
N GLN A 61 -20.29 27.03 -3.73
CA GLN A 61 -19.76 28.36 -4.05
C GLN A 61 -20.29 28.89 -5.39
N ASP A 62 -20.32 28.04 -6.43
CA ASP A 62 -20.83 28.43 -7.75
C ASP A 62 -22.35 28.65 -7.69
N LEU A 63 -23.08 27.84 -6.91
CA LEU A 63 -24.51 28.05 -6.66
C LEU A 63 -24.78 29.37 -5.92
N ALA A 64 -24.00 29.67 -4.87
CA ALA A 64 -24.10 30.91 -4.11
C ALA A 64 -23.76 32.15 -4.95
N ALA A 65 -22.86 32.03 -5.93
CA ALA A 65 -22.54 33.11 -6.86
C ALA A 65 -23.56 33.26 -8.01
N SER A 66 -24.46 32.29 -8.20
CA SER A 66 -25.44 32.31 -9.27
C SER A 66 -26.60 33.28 -8.98
N PRO A 67 -27.28 33.83 -10.00
CA PRO A 67 -28.47 34.67 -9.80
C PRO A 67 -29.60 33.98 -9.02
N VAL A 68 -29.64 32.63 -9.05
CA VAL A 68 -30.63 31.83 -8.31
C VAL A 68 -30.54 32.07 -6.80
N SER A 69 -29.34 32.29 -6.26
CA SER A 69 -29.14 32.54 -4.83
C SER A 69 -29.65 33.93 -4.38
N GLN A 70 -29.87 34.85 -5.32
CA GLN A 70 -30.39 36.19 -5.06
C GLN A 70 -31.91 36.21 -4.95
N GLU A 71 -32.59 35.12 -5.30
CA GLU A 71 -34.02 34.96 -5.08
C GLU A 71 -34.30 34.64 -3.60
N GLU A 72 -35.30 35.32 -3.03
CA GLU A 72 -35.60 35.32 -1.59
C GLU A 72 -35.84 33.91 -1.02
N LEU A 73 -36.33 32.98 -1.84
CA LEU A 73 -36.62 31.59 -1.46
C LEU A 73 -35.39 30.66 -1.49
N PHE A 74 -34.29 31.05 -2.14
CA PHE A 74 -33.12 30.21 -2.35
C PHE A 74 -31.90 30.65 -1.52
N GLY A 75 -31.89 31.88 -0.98
CA GLY A 75 -30.79 32.40 -0.18
C GLY A 75 -30.46 31.54 1.06
N GLU A 76 -31.44 31.30 1.93
CA GLU A 76 -31.25 30.49 3.16
C GLU A 76 -30.86 29.03 2.84
N PRO A 77 -31.56 28.29 1.96
CA PRO A 77 -31.15 26.92 1.60
C PRO A 77 -29.72 26.79 1.07
N VAL A 78 -29.27 27.74 0.24
CA VAL A 78 -27.92 27.71 -0.33
C VAL A 78 -26.86 27.98 0.75
N GLN A 79 -27.14 28.90 1.68
CA GLN A 79 -26.25 29.15 2.82
C GLN A 79 -26.11 27.92 3.72
N GLU A 80 -27.22 27.25 4.04
CA GLU A 80 -27.20 26.04 4.87
C GLU A 80 -26.48 24.87 4.20
N CYS A 81 -26.68 24.67 2.89
CA CYS A 81 -25.94 23.66 2.15
C CYS A 81 -24.44 23.94 2.12
N THR A 82 -24.04 25.22 1.98
CA THR A 82 -22.64 25.63 2.04
C THR A 82 -22.03 25.33 3.41
N ALA A 83 -22.71 25.72 4.49
CA ALA A 83 -22.25 25.44 5.86
C ALA A 83 -22.14 23.94 6.14
N CYS A 84 -23.10 23.14 5.64
CA CYS A 84 -23.03 21.67 5.70
C CYS A 84 -21.79 21.12 4.98
N ALA A 85 -21.49 21.61 3.78
CA ALA A 85 -20.32 21.18 3.01
C ALA A 85 -19.00 21.54 3.70
N GLU A 86 -18.89 22.74 4.29
CA GLU A 86 -17.75 23.14 5.11
C GLU A 86 -17.58 22.21 6.31
N LYS A 87 -18.69 21.85 6.98
CA LYS A 87 -18.62 20.92 8.10
C LYS A 87 -18.19 19.51 7.69
N LEU A 88 -18.68 19.03 6.54
CA LEU A 88 -18.24 17.75 5.98
C LEU A 88 -16.76 17.78 5.58
N ASP A 89 -16.25 18.91 5.07
CA ASP A 89 -14.83 19.09 4.79
C ASP A 89 -13.99 19.00 6.06
N GLU A 90 -14.35 19.72 7.13
CA GLU A 90 -13.66 19.62 8.43
C GLU A 90 -13.55 18.15 8.91
N LEU A 91 -14.66 17.42 8.85
CA LEU A 91 -14.70 16.00 9.23
C LEU A 91 -13.81 15.13 8.34
N ARG A 92 -13.74 15.40 7.03
CA ARG A 92 -12.84 14.68 6.10
C ARG A 92 -11.38 15.03 6.35
N GLN A 93 -11.06 16.28 6.65
CA GLN A 93 -9.71 16.70 7.02
C GLN A 93 -9.25 16.00 8.30
N GLU A 94 -10.11 15.94 9.32
CA GLU A 94 -9.84 15.18 10.54
C GLU A 94 -9.59 13.71 10.25
N LEU A 95 -10.43 13.08 9.43
CA LEU A 95 -10.26 11.68 9.02
C LEU A 95 -8.93 11.46 8.31
N ALA A 96 -8.57 12.35 7.37
CA ALA A 96 -7.30 12.29 6.65
C ALA A 96 -6.10 12.43 7.60
N VAL A 97 -6.15 13.36 8.56
CA VAL A 97 -5.09 13.53 9.58
C VAL A 97 -4.99 12.31 10.49
N ARG A 98 -6.11 11.75 10.94
CA ARG A 98 -6.11 10.52 11.75
C ARG A 98 -5.48 9.36 10.97
N ASN A 99 -5.95 9.10 9.75
CA ASN A 99 -5.39 8.04 8.91
C ASN A 99 -3.91 8.28 8.57
N GLN A 100 -3.48 9.53 8.37
CA GLN A 100 -2.07 9.83 8.17
C GLN A 100 -1.23 9.33 9.35
N LYS A 101 -1.66 9.62 10.58
CA LYS A 101 -0.96 9.25 11.82
C LYS A 101 -1.07 7.76 12.15
N THR A 102 -2.22 7.15 11.90
CA THR A 102 -2.54 5.82 12.41
C THR A 102 -2.26 4.70 11.42
N ILE A 103 -2.11 4.99 10.13
CA ILE A 103 -1.80 3.96 9.11
C ILE A 103 -0.73 4.41 8.13
N THR A 104 -0.81 5.62 7.55
CA THR A 104 0.16 6.04 6.53
C THR A 104 1.58 6.11 7.09
N ASP A 105 1.76 6.80 8.21
CA ASP A 105 3.06 6.95 8.86
C ASP A 105 3.60 5.63 9.45
N PRO A 106 2.80 4.81 10.13
CA PRO A 106 3.22 3.45 10.53
C PRO A 106 3.67 2.58 9.36
N MET A 107 2.91 2.53 8.26
CA MET A 107 3.31 1.74 7.07
C MET A 107 4.59 2.26 6.44
N LYS A 108 4.78 3.59 6.43
CA LYS A 108 6.03 4.22 5.98
C LYS A 108 7.21 3.85 6.88
N LYS A 109 7.01 3.86 8.21
CA LYS A 109 8.04 3.54 9.20
C LYS A 109 8.43 2.07 9.12
N PHE A 110 7.46 1.17 9.05
CA PHE A 110 7.71 -0.26 8.82
C PHE A 110 8.44 -0.51 7.51
N SER A 111 8.06 0.21 6.44
CA SER A 111 8.77 0.14 5.15
C SER A 111 10.24 0.54 5.22
N GLY A 112 10.63 1.34 6.23
CA GLY A 112 12.00 1.73 6.49
C GLY A 112 12.91 0.57 6.95
N VAL A 113 12.34 -0.55 7.39
CA VAL A 113 13.11 -1.74 7.82
C VAL A 113 13.62 -2.54 6.61
N PHE A 114 12.85 -2.57 5.52
CA PHE A 114 13.13 -3.43 4.36
C PHE A 114 14.50 -3.25 3.70
N PRO A 115 15.05 -2.02 3.55
CA PRO A 115 16.38 -1.86 2.96
C PRO A 115 17.49 -2.58 3.74
N SER A 116 17.41 -2.57 5.07
CA SER A 116 18.39 -3.25 5.93
C SER A 116 18.31 -4.77 5.77
N VAL A 117 17.09 -5.31 5.78
CA VAL A 117 16.83 -6.76 5.59
C VAL A 117 17.28 -7.22 4.20
N ASN A 118 16.93 -6.47 3.16
CA ASN A 118 17.39 -6.74 1.79
C ASN A 118 18.93 -6.73 1.68
N ALA A 119 19.60 -5.80 2.37
CA ALA A 119 21.06 -5.78 2.40
C ALA A 119 21.65 -6.99 3.14
N ALA A 120 20.95 -7.51 4.15
CA ALA A 120 21.37 -8.70 4.89
C ALA A 120 21.17 -9.99 4.07
N ILE A 121 20.04 -10.12 3.36
CA ILE A 121 19.79 -11.19 2.38
C ILE A 121 20.90 -11.22 1.32
N LYS A 122 21.23 -10.08 0.73
CA LYS A 122 22.31 -9.97 -0.27
C LYS A 122 23.67 -10.37 0.30
N ARG A 123 23.98 -9.97 1.55
CA ARG A 123 25.23 -10.36 2.22
C ARG A 123 25.31 -11.87 2.40
N ARG A 124 24.21 -12.50 2.87
CA ARG A 124 24.13 -13.95 3.03
C ARG A 124 24.34 -14.68 1.71
N ASP A 125 23.71 -14.22 0.63
CA ASP A 125 23.85 -14.82 -0.69
C ASP A 125 25.27 -14.67 -1.25
N GLN A 126 25.93 -13.53 -0.99
CA GLN A 126 27.34 -13.36 -1.34
C GLN A 126 28.24 -14.33 -0.56
N ALA A 127 28.01 -14.50 0.75
CA ALA A 127 28.74 -15.46 1.57
C ALA A 127 28.56 -16.90 1.07
N LEU A 128 27.35 -17.28 0.66
CA LEU A 128 27.08 -18.58 0.04
C LEU A 128 27.87 -18.77 -1.27
N GLN A 129 27.88 -17.76 -2.13
CA GLN A 129 28.63 -17.80 -3.39
C GLN A 129 30.14 -17.95 -3.16
N ASP A 130 30.69 -17.22 -2.19
CA ASP A 130 32.11 -17.34 -1.84
C ASP A 130 32.45 -18.70 -1.25
N TYR A 131 31.61 -19.24 -0.36
CA TYR A 131 31.73 -20.60 0.15
C TYR A 131 31.76 -21.65 -0.99
N GLN A 132 30.78 -21.60 -1.89
CA GLN A 132 30.68 -22.51 -3.04
C GLN A 132 31.88 -22.37 -4.01
N LYS A 133 32.35 -21.13 -4.22
CA LYS A 133 33.52 -20.84 -5.05
C LYS A 133 34.80 -21.46 -4.48
N TYR A 134 35.06 -21.32 -3.19
CA TYR A 134 36.23 -21.95 -2.57
C TYR A 134 36.08 -23.47 -2.51
N GLN A 135 34.87 -23.99 -2.28
CA GLN A 135 34.60 -25.44 -2.30
C GLN A 135 34.94 -26.03 -3.66
N ALA A 136 34.50 -25.39 -4.75
CA ALA A 136 34.80 -25.81 -6.11
C ALA A 136 36.31 -25.73 -6.44
N LYS A 137 37.03 -24.73 -5.91
CA LYS A 137 38.49 -24.62 -6.07
C LYS A 137 39.23 -25.75 -5.34
N VAL A 138 38.84 -26.06 -4.10
CA VAL A 138 39.43 -27.15 -3.31
C VAL A 138 39.23 -28.48 -4.03
N LEU A 139 38.01 -28.80 -4.47
CA LEU A 139 37.72 -30.03 -5.23
C LEU A 139 38.60 -30.14 -6.49
N LYS A 140 38.69 -29.06 -7.28
CA LYS A 140 39.53 -29.03 -8.49
C LYS A 140 41.03 -29.19 -8.21
N LEU A 141 41.52 -28.76 -7.05
CA LEU A 141 42.94 -28.88 -6.67
C LEU A 141 43.25 -30.28 -6.11
N GLN A 142 42.29 -30.94 -5.47
CA GLN A 142 42.43 -32.32 -4.99
C GLN A 142 42.59 -33.32 -6.13
N ASP A 143 42.00 -33.05 -7.29
CA ASP A 143 42.10 -33.89 -8.50
C ASP A 143 43.43 -33.71 -9.27
N ARG A 144 44.31 -32.77 -8.85
CA ARG A 144 45.59 -32.50 -9.54
C ARG A 144 46.75 -33.32 -8.95
N GLU A 145 47.83 -33.44 -9.72
CA GLU A 145 49.09 -34.02 -9.23
C GLU A 145 49.60 -33.30 -7.98
N LYS A 146 50.00 -34.11 -7.00
CA LYS A 146 50.50 -33.65 -5.70
C LYS A 146 51.94 -33.19 -5.80
N THR A 147 52.13 -32.00 -6.34
CA THR A 147 53.40 -31.26 -6.27
C THR A 147 53.41 -30.34 -5.04
N PRO A 148 54.59 -29.95 -4.50
CA PRO A 148 54.68 -29.00 -3.39
C PRO A 148 53.93 -27.69 -3.65
N GLN A 149 53.93 -27.21 -4.90
CA GLN A 149 53.21 -26.01 -5.30
C GLN A 149 51.68 -26.20 -5.30
N THR A 150 51.19 -27.34 -5.75
CA THR A 150 49.75 -27.67 -5.71
C THR A 150 49.29 -27.85 -4.26
N GLN A 151 50.11 -28.46 -3.41
CA GLN A 151 49.81 -28.65 -1.99
C GLN A 151 49.69 -27.31 -1.25
N ALA A 152 50.65 -26.40 -1.44
CA ALA A 152 50.57 -25.06 -0.83
C ALA A 152 49.32 -24.28 -1.27
N LYS A 153 48.92 -24.39 -2.55
CA LYS A 153 47.66 -23.78 -3.05
C LYS A 153 46.43 -24.43 -2.45
N LEU A 154 46.43 -25.75 -2.27
CA LEU A 154 45.34 -26.50 -1.66
C LEU A 154 45.15 -26.06 -0.21
N ASP A 155 46.23 -25.95 0.56
CA ASP A 155 46.18 -25.54 1.97
C ASP A 155 45.64 -24.12 2.14
N ALA A 156 46.09 -23.18 1.30
CA ALA A 156 45.56 -21.81 1.28
C ALA A 156 44.06 -21.76 0.92
N ASN A 157 43.61 -22.56 -0.05
CA ASN A 157 42.17 -22.62 -0.40
C ASN A 157 41.33 -23.33 0.67
N ASN A 158 41.89 -24.30 1.41
CA ASN A 158 41.22 -24.93 2.54
C ASN A 158 40.99 -23.95 3.68
N GLN A 159 41.98 -23.11 4.01
CA GLN A 159 41.82 -22.03 5.00
C GLN A 159 40.74 -21.03 4.56
N ALA A 160 40.79 -20.58 3.30
CA ALA A 160 39.78 -19.68 2.76
C ALA A 160 38.37 -20.30 2.72
N LEU A 161 38.27 -21.61 2.42
CA LEU A 161 37.02 -22.36 2.46
C LEU A 161 36.44 -22.42 3.87
N ALA A 162 37.27 -22.70 4.88
CA ALA A 162 36.85 -22.74 6.27
C ALA A 162 36.31 -21.38 6.74
N ALA A 163 37.02 -20.29 6.40
CA ALA A 163 36.58 -18.93 6.71
C ALA A 163 35.26 -18.56 6.01
N ALA A 164 35.13 -18.85 4.72
CA ALA A 164 33.91 -18.57 3.95
C ALA A 164 32.71 -19.41 4.44
N LYS A 165 32.95 -20.66 4.84
CA LYS A 165 31.93 -21.52 5.43
C LYS A 165 31.41 -20.94 6.74
N LEU A 166 32.31 -20.54 7.65
CA LEU A 166 31.95 -19.96 8.94
C LEU A 166 31.14 -18.65 8.78
N ASP A 167 31.56 -17.79 7.85
CA ASP A 167 30.83 -16.55 7.58
C ASP A 167 29.43 -16.81 7.01
N TYR A 168 29.31 -17.72 6.05
CA TYR A 168 28.02 -18.15 5.52
C TYR A 168 27.11 -18.74 6.60
N GLU A 169 27.60 -19.71 7.39
CA GLU A 169 26.81 -20.37 8.44
C GLU A 169 26.32 -19.36 9.49
N ARG A 170 27.17 -18.40 9.88
CA ARG A 170 26.79 -17.32 10.79
C ARG A 170 25.68 -16.45 10.20
N GLN A 171 25.83 -15.97 8.97
CA GLN A 171 24.83 -15.10 8.34
C GLN A 171 23.51 -15.85 8.08
N ASN A 172 23.61 -17.12 7.69
CA ASN A 172 22.45 -17.97 7.43
C ASN A 172 21.67 -18.26 8.72
N ALA A 173 22.36 -18.54 9.84
CA ALA A 173 21.72 -18.76 11.13
C ALA A 173 20.92 -17.53 11.58
N VAL A 174 21.52 -16.34 11.52
CA VAL A 174 20.84 -15.08 11.87
C VAL A 174 19.60 -14.86 10.98
N MET A 175 19.71 -15.08 9.66
CA MET A 175 18.56 -14.91 8.77
C MET A 175 17.42 -15.89 9.06
N LEU A 176 17.73 -17.15 9.37
CA LEU A 176 16.74 -18.17 9.70
C LEU A 176 16.03 -17.89 11.04
N GLU A 177 16.69 -17.17 11.95
CA GLU A 177 16.14 -16.77 13.24
C GLU A 177 15.32 -15.45 13.14
N ASP A 178 15.90 -14.40 12.54
CA ASP A 178 15.35 -13.05 12.59
C ASP A 178 14.24 -12.82 11.55
N LEU A 179 14.36 -13.42 10.35
CA LEU A 179 13.42 -13.14 9.26
C LEU A 179 11.99 -13.62 9.58
N PRO A 180 11.77 -14.83 10.15
CA PRO A 180 10.45 -15.25 10.61
C PRO A 180 9.90 -14.35 11.71
N GLN A 181 10.73 -13.93 12.67
CA GLN A 181 10.30 -13.05 13.77
C GLN A 181 9.83 -11.69 13.25
N LEU A 182 10.56 -11.09 12.31
CA LEU A 182 10.13 -9.86 11.64
C LEU A 182 8.79 -10.05 10.93
N ILE A 183 8.65 -11.16 10.20
CA ILE A 183 7.42 -11.45 9.48
C ILE A 183 6.28 -11.59 10.49
N ASP A 184 6.42 -12.39 11.54
CA ASP A 184 5.34 -12.68 12.48
C ASP A 184 4.97 -11.46 13.35
N GLY A 185 5.95 -10.65 13.74
CA GLY A 185 5.74 -9.37 14.43
C GLY A 185 4.97 -8.31 13.63
N ARG A 186 4.74 -8.53 12.32
CA ARG A 186 3.90 -7.64 11.50
C ARG A 186 2.49 -7.52 12.06
N THR A 187 1.93 -8.59 12.64
CA THR A 187 0.54 -8.63 13.10
C THR A 187 0.34 -7.62 14.20
N ASP A 188 1.16 -7.69 15.25
CA ASP A 188 1.12 -6.80 16.41
C ASP A 188 1.36 -5.33 16.01
N TYR A 189 2.15 -5.09 14.96
CA TYR A 189 2.38 -3.75 14.44
C TYR A 189 1.19 -3.22 13.60
N PHE A 190 0.55 -4.08 12.82
CA PHE A 190 -0.46 -3.69 11.81
C PHE A 190 -1.84 -3.59 12.44
N GLU A 191 -2.18 -4.49 13.34
CA GLU A 191 -3.49 -4.56 14.00
C GLU A 191 -3.97 -3.22 14.58
N PRO A 192 -3.20 -2.52 15.44
CA PRO A 192 -3.64 -1.22 15.97
C PRO A 192 -3.78 -0.15 14.88
N SER A 193 -3.01 -0.26 13.79
CA SER A 193 -3.09 0.68 12.66
C SER A 193 -4.42 0.53 11.90
N PHE A 194 -4.81 -0.71 11.61
CA PHE A 194 -6.07 -1.01 10.91
C PHE A 194 -7.29 -0.80 11.81
N GLU A 195 -7.21 -1.16 13.08
CA GLU A 195 -8.27 -0.86 14.05
C GLU A 195 -8.54 0.65 14.12
N ALA A 196 -7.48 1.46 14.22
CA ALA A 196 -7.61 2.91 14.27
C ALA A 196 -8.19 3.51 12.97
N MET A 197 -7.86 2.95 11.80
CA MET A 197 -8.47 3.35 10.53
C MET A 197 -9.98 3.07 10.53
N ILE A 198 -10.40 1.85 10.91
CA ILE A 198 -11.82 1.47 10.94
C ILE A 198 -12.60 2.35 11.91
N ARG A 199 -12.06 2.57 13.12
CA ARG A 199 -12.69 3.44 14.13
C ARG A 199 -12.81 4.89 13.66
N SER A 200 -11.77 5.41 12.98
CA SER A 200 -11.79 6.77 12.42
C SER A 200 -12.85 6.88 11.33
N GLY A 201 -12.95 5.88 10.45
CA GLY A 201 -14.01 5.83 9.43
C GLY A 201 -15.41 5.78 10.03
N ALA A 202 -15.66 4.89 11.00
CA ALA A 202 -16.96 4.79 11.68
C ALA A 202 -17.36 6.13 12.35
N SER A 203 -16.40 6.78 13.03
CA SER A 203 -16.62 8.10 13.63
C SER A 203 -16.93 9.18 12.59
N TYR A 204 -16.24 9.18 11.45
CA TYR A 204 -16.53 10.09 10.35
C TYR A 204 -17.94 9.89 9.79
N TYR A 205 -18.31 8.66 9.42
CA TYR A 205 -19.61 8.39 8.79
C TYR A 205 -20.77 8.70 9.73
N SER A 206 -20.64 8.39 11.02
CA SER A 206 -21.66 8.73 12.01
C SER A 206 -21.88 10.23 12.12
N GLN A 207 -20.81 11.03 12.16
CA GLN A 207 -20.90 12.49 12.27
C GLN A 207 -21.39 13.12 10.96
N ALA A 208 -20.90 12.65 9.81
CA ALA A 208 -21.34 13.12 8.50
C ALA A 208 -22.84 12.87 8.28
N SER A 209 -23.32 11.69 8.69
CA SER A 209 -24.76 11.37 8.65
C SER A 209 -25.57 12.33 9.51
N GLN A 210 -25.10 12.68 10.71
CA GLN A 210 -25.78 13.63 11.58
C GLN A 210 -25.88 15.02 10.93
N VAL A 211 -24.77 15.51 10.38
CA VAL A 211 -24.71 16.81 9.69
C VAL A 211 -25.71 16.87 8.53
N LEU A 212 -25.81 15.80 7.73
CA LEU A 212 -26.77 15.72 6.62
C LEU A 212 -28.22 15.62 7.09
N CYS A 213 -28.48 14.88 8.17
CA CYS A 213 -29.81 14.80 8.78
C CYS A 213 -30.26 16.16 9.32
N ASP A 214 -29.36 16.88 9.97
CA ASP A 214 -29.62 18.23 10.50
C ASP A 214 -29.94 19.21 9.37
N LEU A 215 -29.19 19.17 8.26
CA LEU A 215 -29.49 19.95 7.06
C LEU A 215 -30.90 19.63 6.52
N THR A 216 -31.21 18.34 6.34
CA THR A 216 -32.50 17.89 5.79
C THR A 216 -33.66 18.33 6.69
N ASN A 217 -33.49 18.22 8.01
CA ASN A 217 -34.48 18.69 8.98
C ASN A 217 -34.66 20.21 8.93
N LYS A 218 -33.55 20.97 8.84
CA LYS A 218 -33.57 22.43 8.82
C LYS A 218 -34.26 22.99 7.58
N LEU A 219 -34.01 22.38 6.42
CA LEU A 219 -34.61 22.80 5.14
C LEU A 219 -36.03 22.27 4.93
N GLY A 220 -36.56 21.48 5.87
CA GLY A 220 -37.90 20.92 5.77
C GLY A 220 -38.08 19.99 4.57
N TRP A 221 -37.00 19.41 4.03
CA TRP A 221 -36.99 18.51 2.87
C TRP A 221 -37.60 17.12 3.16
N LYS A 222 -38.55 17.04 4.08
CA LYS A 222 -39.28 15.81 4.46
C LYS A 222 -40.42 15.45 3.52
N ASN A 223 -40.45 16.00 2.30
CA ASN A 223 -41.50 15.70 1.35
C ASN A 223 -41.33 14.29 0.78
N GLU A 224 -42.47 13.70 0.37
CA GLU A 224 -42.64 12.33 -0.16
C GLU A 224 -41.37 11.77 -0.79
N GLU A 225 -40.97 10.57 -0.37
CA GLU A 225 -39.90 9.80 -1.00
C GLU A 225 -40.28 9.46 -2.44
N LEU A 226 -40.11 10.44 -3.34
CA LEU A 226 -40.14 10.20 -4.77
C LEU A 226 -39.01 9.25 -5.11
N SER A 227 -39.28 8.28 -5.98
CA SER A 227 -38.21 7.47 -6.55
C SER A 227 -37.28 8.36 -7.40
N ASP A 228 -36.05 7.90 -7.64
CA ASP A 228 -35.13 8.62 -8.51
C ASP A 228 -35.70 8.77 -9.94
N GLU A 229 -36.49 7.80 -10.40
CA GLU A 229 -37.20 7.84 -11.67
C GLU A 229 -38.29 8.93 -11.68
N ASP A 230 -39.09 9.04 -10.62
CA ASP A 230 -40.11 10.07 -10.50
C ASP A 230 -39.49 11.47 -10.47
N ARG A 231 -38.39 11.64 -9.71
CA ARG A 231 -37.64 12.92 -9.69
C ARG A 231 -37.11 13.26 -11.08
N GLN A 232 -36.55 12.31 -11.79
CA GLN A 232 -36.03 12.53 -13.14
C GLN A 232 -37.15 12.90 -14.11
N GLN A 233 -38.30 12.24 -14.04
CA GLN A 233 -39.46 12.54 -14.88
C GLN A 233 -40.00 13.94 -14.60
N GLN A 234 -40.13 14.34 -13.33
CA GLN A 234 -40.55 15.70 -12.96
C GLN A 234 -39.58 16.76 -13.49
N LEU A 235 -38.27 16.56 -13.37
CA LEU A 235 -37.27 17.47 -13.91
C LEU A 235 -37.34 17.57 -15.44
N GLN A 236 -37.54 16.45 -16.13
CA GLN A 236 -37.72 16.43 -17.59
C GLN A 236 -38.99 17.16 -18.02
N GLN A 237 -40.09 16.98 -17.30
CA GLN A 237 -41.34 17.69 -17.56
C GLN A 237 -41.16 19.21 -17.37
N LYS A 238 -40.52 19.65 -16.28
CA LYS A 238 -40.21 21.06 -16.05
C LYS A 238 -39.34 21.64 -17.16
N LEU A 239 -38.34 20.89 -17.63
CA LEU A 239 -37.51 21.31 -18.76
C LEU A 239 -38.32 21.39 -20.07
N ALA A 240 -39.25 20.47 -20.31
CA ALA A 240 -40.12 20.50 -21.47
C ALA A 240 -41.08 21.71 -21.44
N GLU A 241 -41.64 22.03 -20.27
CA GLU A 241 -42.44 23.24 -20.04
C GLU A 241 -41.63 24.50 -20.39
N ILE A 242 -40.37 24.59 -19.92
CA ILE A 242 -39.47 25.71 -20.26
C ILE A 242 -39.20 25.80 -21.76
N LYS A 243 -38.97 24.67 -22.43
CA LYS A 243 -38.73 24.62 -23.89
C LYS A 243 -39.96 25.04 -24.70
N SER A 244 -41.16 24.87 -24.16
CA SER A 244 -42.41 25.25 -24.83
C SER A 244 -42.76 26.74 -24.69
N LEU A 245 -41.96 27.52 -23.96
CA LEU A 245 -42.17 28.96 -23.84
C LEU A 245 -41.94 29.66 -25.18
N SER A 246 -42.85 30.55 -25.58
CA SER A 246 -42.80 31.29 -26.86
C SER A 246 -41.58 32.20 -27.04
N ILE A 247 -40.71 32.33 -26.03
CA ILE A 247 -39.43 33.03 -26.10
C ILE A 247 -38.35 32.15 -26.79
N VAL A 248 -38.62 30.85 -26.93
CA VAL A 248 -37.75 29.84 -27.55
C VAL A 248 -38.27 29.44 -28.95
N GLU A 249 -39.41 29.99 -29.40
CA GLU A 249 -39.91 29.78 -30.77
C GLU A 249 -39.12 30.64 -31.76
N ASP A 250 -38.48 29.98 -32.73
CA ASP A 250 -37.62 30.58 -33.75
C ASP A 250 -38.32 31.75 -34.48
N GLY A 251 -37.62 32.89 -34.52
CA GLY A 251 -37.62 33.78 -35.68
C GLY A 251 -36.45 33.42 -36.59
#